data_AF-A0A2U8VTQ3-F1
#
_entry.id   AF-A0A2U8VTQ3-F1
#
_cell.length_a   1.000
_cell.length_b   1.000
_cell.length_c   1.000
_cell.angle_alpha   90.00
_cell.angle_beta   90.00
_cell.angle_gamma   90.00
#
_symmetry.space_group_name_H-M   'P 1'
#
loop_
_entity.id
_entity.type
_entity.pdbx_description
1 polymer ?
#
loop_
_entity_poly.entity_id
_entity_poly.type
_entity_poly.pdbx_seq_one_letter_code
_entity_poly.pdbx_strand_id
1 'polypeptide(L)'
;MIGRRTSPAASLLVLAAWLGAAAPAEAQVGNFLDSLFGRKEQPAPEPQPEVAPPAPAPAPKKAAPKPQAGKDAKEHKDGVKEAKAANEKTGSIKGRPTEARAPAQSEKVAAVGAPAAIPAALEQADPATVLAQANAYFNGLNTLTGSFVQISADGRRIGGKLSLVKPGRLRFDYDQPSPLEVVADGQSVAVRDRKLGTQDLYFIAQTPLKFLLREKIDLARDLTVTEVVNEPGGIRIALEDRATLGGTSKIQLYFDAEMKTLSQWRITDPQGYLTTVQLSNLQRGKAVDGALFFINYGRAEDKAMAERIKQSQNP
;
A
#
# COMPACT_ATOMS: atom_id res chain seq x y z
N MET A 1 10.25 -8.63 70.95
CA MET A 1 10.51 -9.82 70.10
C MET A 1 10.79 -9.34 68.66
N ILE A 2 11.56 -10.12 67.89
CA ILE A 2 11.43 -10.46 66.45
C ILE A 2 10.67 -9.44 65.53
N GLY A 3 11.16 -9.01 64.36
CA GLY A 3 12.48 -9.20 63.73
C GLY A 3 12.51 -9.11 62.19
N ARG A 4 13.48 -8.34 61.65
CA ARG A 4 14.24 -8.49 60.37
C ARG A 4 13.54 -8.71 58.99
N ARG A 5 13.97 -7.89 58.00
CA ARG A 5 13.79 -8.01 56.51
C ARG A 5 12.36 -7.69 55.98
N THR A 6 12.09 -7.36 54.70
CA THR A 6 12.86 -7.34 53.43
C THR A 6 12.58 -6.08 52.57
N SER A 7 13.54 -5.64 51.75
CA SER A 7 13.34 -4.93 50.47
C SER A 7 13.17 -5.97 49.33
N PRO A 8 12.57 -5.72 48.13
CA PRO A 8 12.80 -4.52 47.31
C PRO A 8 11.63 -4.04 46.39
N ALA A 9 11.97 -3.11 45.48
CA ALA A 9 11.39 -2.89 44.15
C ALA A 9 9.91 -2.45 44.02
N ALA A 10 9.72 -1.14 43.82
CA ALA A 10 8.51 -0.57 43.22
C ALA A 10 8.76 -0.19 41.74
N SER A 11 8.76 -1.18 40.85
CA SER A 11 8.83 -0.93 39.40
C SER A 11 7.43 -0.58 38.86
N LEU A 12 7.06 0.71 38.89
CA LEU A 12 5.81 1.17 38.30
C LEU A 12 5.92 1.33 36.78
N LEU A 13 5.67 0.20 36.10
CA LEU A 13 5.58 0.12 34.65
C LEU A 13 4.24 0.72 34.19
N VAL A 14 4.22 2.03 33.90
CA VAL A 14 3.07 2.67 33.25
C VAL A 14 3.23 2.56 31.74
N LEU A 15 2.27 1.91 31.11
CA LEU A 15 2.29 1.61 29.67
C LEU A 15 2.22 2.91 28.85
N ALA A 16 3.18 3.14 27.97
CA ALA A 16 3.10 4.21 26.99
C ALA A 16 2.00 3.89 25.97
N ALA A 17 0.87 4.56 26.08
CA ALA A 17 -0.25 4.43 25.14
C ALA A 17 0.11 5.10 23.80
N TRP A 18 0.89 4.40 22.98
CA TRP A 18 1.11 4.74 21.57
C TRP A 18 -0.20 4.62 20.79
N LEU A 19 -0.99 5.70 20.76
CA LEU A 19 -1.89 5.94 19.64
C LEU A 19 -1.00 6.24 18.42
N GLY A 20 -0.65 5.18 17.69
CA GLY A 20 -0.07 5.33 16.36
C GLY A 20 -1.06 6.07 15.47
N ALA A 21 -0.79 7.35 15.22
CA ALA A 21 -1.61 8.16 14.31
C ALA A 21 -1.53 7.53 12.92
N ALA A 22 -2.62 6.89 12.48
CA ALA A 22 -2.72 6.39 11.13
C ALA A 22 -2.59 7.57 10.18
N ALA A 23 -1.55 7.56 9.33
CA ALA A 23 -1.29 8.64 8.40
C ALA A 23 -2.52 8.91 7.51
N PRO A 24 -2.78 10.17 7.12
CA PRO A 24 -3.87 10.49 6.20
C PRO A 24 -3.66 9.71 4.90
N ALA A 25 -4.76 9.33 4.24
CA ALA A 25 -4.69 8.58 2.97
C ALA A 25 -3.78 9.24 1.93
N GLU A 26 -3.77 10.58 1.96
CA GLU A 26 -2.87 11.48 1.24
C GLU A 26 -1.39 11.06 1.31
N ALA A 27 -0.86 10.77 2.51
CA ALA A 27 0.56 10.44 2.70
C ALA A 27 0.92 9.07 2.10
N GLN A 28 0.05 8.06 2.19
CA GLN A 28 0.36 6.69 1.75
C GLN A 28 0.08 6.45 0.26
N VAL A 29 -0.79 7.26 -0.36
CA VAL A 29 -0.73 7.43 -1.81
C VAL A 29 0.57 8.15 -2.17
N GLY A 30 1.01 9.16 -1.41
CA GLY A 30 2.36 9.76 -1.50
C GLY A 30 3.46 8.70 -1.63
N ASN A 31 3.57 7.75 -0.69
CA ASN A 31 4.55 6.67 -0.77
C ASN A 31 4.47 5.81 -2.07
N PHE A 32 3.29 5.63 -2.67
CA PHE A 32 3.19 4.97 -3.99
C PHE A 32 3.67 5.86 -5.13
N LEU A 33 3.38 7.15 -5.05
CA LEU A 33 3.83 8.15 -6.02
C LEU A 33 5.36 8.26 -5.95
N ASP A 34 5.93 8.21 -4.76
CA ASP A 34 7.37 8.11 -4.53
C ASP A 34 7.94 6.78 -5.04
N SER A 35 7.18 5.68 -5.00
CA SER A 35 7.54 4.37 -5.60
C SER A 35 7.46 4.34 -7.14
N LEU A 36 6.57 5.15 -7.75
CA LEU A 36 6.41 5.30 -9.21
C LEU A 36 7.30 6.37 -9.85
N PHE A 37 7.58 7.45 -9.13
CA PHE A 37 8.20 8.66 -9.69
C PHE A 37 9.53 8.98 -9.02
N GLY A 38 9.78 8.34 -7.87
CA GLY A 38 10.98 8.49 -7.07
C GLY A 38 10.95 9.76 -6.24
N ARG A 39 11.09 9.58 -4.93
CA ARG A 39 11.63 10.63 -4.06
C ARG A 39 12.72 10.05 -3.20
N LYS A 40 13.67 10.91 -2.83
CA LYS A 40 14.30 10.75 -1.51
C LYS A 40 13.30 11.31 -0.52
N GLU A 41 13.05 10.60 0.58
CA GLU A 41 12.46 11.22 1.74
C GLU A 41 13.30 12.45 2.10
N GLN A 42 12.70 13.63 1.99
CA GLN A 42 13.11 14.72 2.84
C GLN A 42 12.55 14.34 4.21
N PRO A 43 13.39 14.08 5.23
CA PRO A 43 12.90 13.63 6.52
C PRO A 43 11.87 14.63 7.03
N ALA A 44 10.82 14.12 7.68
CA ALA A 44 9.82 14.97 8.32
C ALA A 44 10.55 16.05 9.14
N PRO A 45 10.18 17.34 8.99
CA PRO A 45 10.89 18.41 9.69
C PRO A 45 10.90 18.07 11.17
N GLU A 46 12.10 17.98 11.75
CA GLU A 46 12.27 17.60 13.15
C GLU A 46 11.34 18.46 14.00
N PRO A 47 10.65 17.89 15.01
CA PRO A 47 9.78 18.67 15.88
C PRO A 47 10.65 19.78 16.50
N GLN A 48 10.42 21.02 16.06
CA GLN A 48 11.25 22.15 16.43
C GLN A 48 11.33 22.18 17.95
N PRO A 49 12.53 22.22 18.56
CA PRO A 49 12.68 22.07 20.00
C PRO A 49 11.81 23.11 20.68
N GLU A 50 10.76 22.64 21.36
CA GLU A 50 9.66 23.49 21.83
C GLU A 50 10.25 24.60 22.70
N VAL A 51 10.10 25.84 22.24
CA VAL A 51 10.84 26.97 22.81
C VAL A 51 10.34 27.17 24.24
N ALA A 52 11.15 26.70 25.18
CA ALA A 52 10.77 26.60 26.58
C ALA A 52 10.24 27.97 27.06
N PRO A 53 9.04 28.01 27.67
CA PRO A 53 8.42 29.27 28.04
C PRO A 53 9.36 30.05 28.97
N PRO A 54 9.58 31.36 28.72
CA PRO A 54 10.58 32.12 29.44
C PRO A 54 10.32 32.11 30.95
N ALA A 55 11.34 31.77 31.72
CA ALA A 55 11.23 31.63 33.17
C ALA A 55 10.70 32.93 33.81
N PRO A 56 9.75 32.86 34.75
CA PRO A 56 9.12 34.06 35.32
C PRO A 56 10.12 34.88 36.14
N ALA A 57 10.16 36.19 35.88
CA ALA A 57 10.99 37.14 36.61
C ALA A 57 10.55 37.24 38.10
N PRO A 58 11.49 37.48 39.04
CA PRO A 58 11.19 37.49 40.47
C PRO A 58 10.38 38.72 40.89
N ALA A 59 9.19 38.51 41.45
CA ALA A 59 8.33 39.56 41.99
C ALA A 59 8.67 39.93 43.46
N PRO A 60 8.53 41.22 43.86
CA PRO A 60 8.79 41.68 45.23
C PRO A 60 7.67 41.31 46.24
N LYS A 61 7.95 41.48 47.54
CA LYS A 61 7.11 41.02 48.68
C LYS A 61 6.13 42.07 49.22
N LYS A 62 5.16 41.58 50.03
CA LYS A 62 4.10 42.25 50.86
C LYS A 62 2.75 42.39 50.11
N ALA A 63 1.57 42.24 50.74
CA ALA A 63 1.20 41.95 52.14
C ALA A 63 -0.02 40.99 52.24
N ALA A 64 -0.48 40.70 53.48
CA ALA A 64 -1.69 39.91 53.81
C ALA A 64 -2.79 40.83 54.44
N PRO A 65 -3.96 40.39 54.98
CA PRO A 65 -4.49 39.01 55.18
C PRO A 65 -6.03 38.75 55.04
N LYS A 66 -6.44 37.46 54.99
CA LYS A 66 -7.71 36.86 55.54
C LYS A 66 -9.10 37.33 54.99
N PRO A 67 -10.25 36.66 55.32
CA PRO A 67 -10.58 35.22 55.20
C PRO A 67 -12.04 34.94 54.71
N GLN A 68 -12.54 33.69 54.88
CA GLN A 68 -13.95 33.21 54.71
C GLN A 68 -14.46 33.12 53.26
N ALA A 69 -15.32 32.18 52.86
CA ALA A 69 -15.89 30.95 53.46
C ALA A 69 -15.94 29.85 52.35
N GLY A 70 -16.22 28.55 52.56
CA GLY A 70 -16.57 27.79 53.77
C GLY A 70 -17.78 26.87 53.50
N LYS A 71 -17.68 25.59 53.91
CA LYS A 71 -18.68 24.48 53.78
C LYS A 71 -18.85 23.86 52.39
N ASP A 72 -19.35 22.62 52.24
CA ASP A 72 -19.23 21.37 53.03
C ASP A 72 -19.77 20.21 52.17
N ALA A 73 -19.13 19.03 52.21
CA ALA A 73 -19.73 17.74 51.81
C ALA A 73 -18.99 16.61 52.54
N LYS A 74 -19.73 15.65 53.13
CA LYS A 74 -19.19 14.76 54.18
C LYS A 74 -19.80 13.36 54.13
N GLU A 75 -18.95 12.35 54.35
CA GLU A 75 -19.23 11.05 55.02
C GLU A 75 -20.26 10.02 54.48
N HIS A 76 -19.82 8.74 54.57
CA HIS A 76 -20.55 7.56 55.14
C HIS A 76 -21.59 6.79 54.27
N LYS A 77 -21.85 5.48 54.49
CA LYS A 77 -21.20 4.40 55.28
C LYS A 77 -21.56 2.97 54.78
N ASP A 78 -20.98 1.95 55.42
CA ASP A 78 -21.28 0.49 55.45
C ASP A 78 -22.74 0.03 55.24
N GLY A 79 -22.98 -1.22 54.77
CA GLY A 79 -24.30 -1.88 55.01
C GLY A 79 -24.74 -3.12 54.21
N VAL A 80 -24.10 -4.28 54.41
CA VAL A 80 -24.49 -5.68 54.08
C VAL A 80 -26.01 -6.04 53.98
N LYS A 81 -26.45 -6.84 52.97
CA LYS A 81 -27.24 -8.12 53.12
C LYS A 81 -27.70 -8.85 51.82
N GLU A 82 -27.44 -10.17 51.78
CA GLU A 82 -28.31 -11.36 51.43
C GLU A 82 -29.43 -11.30 50.34
N ALA A 83 -29.76 -12.36 49.55
CA ALA A 83 -29.21 -13.73 49.33
C ALA A 83 -29.95 -14.48 48.16
N LYS A 84 -29.57 -15.76 47.88
CA LYS A 84 -30.18 -16.79 46.97
C LYS A 84 -30.00 -16.61 45.43
N ALA A 85 -29.96 -17.66 44.60
CA ALA A 85 -29.69 -19.12 44.81
C ALA A 85 -29.49 -19.90 43.47
N ALA A 86 -28.66 -20.96 43.51
CA ALA A 86 -28.59 -22.14 42.60
C ALA A 86 -28.27 -21.90 41.08
N ASN A 87 -27.80 -22.86 40.27
CA ASN A 87 -27.51 -24.29 40.51
C ASN A 87 -26.26 -24.83 39.76
N GLU A 88 -25.86 -26.05 40.14
CA GLU A 88 -24.92 -27.04 39.55
C GLU A 88 -24.95 -27.23 38.00
N LYS A 89 -24.05 -27.96 37.28
CA LYS A 89 -22.92 -28.93 37.52
C LYS A 89 -22.04 -28.90 36.24
N THR A 90 -20.70 -28.99 36.19
CA THR A 90 -19.76 -30.11 36.51
C THR A 90 -20.06 -31.43 35.76
N GLY A 91 -19.12 -32.05 35.02
CA GLY A 91 -17.72 -31.68 34.75
C GLY A 91 -16.93 -32.75 33.96
N SER A 92 -15.61 -32.58 33.88
CA SER A 92 -14.68 -33.44 33.10
C SER A 92 -14.35 -34.78 33.77
N ILE A 93 -13.92 -35.79 32.99
CA ILE A 93 -13.34 -37.05 33.48
C ILE A 93 -11.99 -37.33 32.77
N LYS A 94 -11.03 -37.94 33.48
CA LYS A 94 -9.66 -38.25 33.04
C LYS A 94 -9.30 -39.69 33.42
N GLY A 95 -8.75 -40.50 32.49
CA GLY A 95 -8.33 -41.88 32.77
C GLY A 95 -7.36 -42.49 31.73
N ARG A 96 -6.40 -43.28 32.23
CA ARG A 96 -5.36 -44.10 31.54
C ARG A 96 -4.91 -45.19 32.57
N PRO A 97 -4.06 -46.21 32.26
CA PRO A 97 -3.31 -46.53 31.03
C PRO A 97 -4.10 -47.53 30.15
N THR A 98 -3.67 -48.65 29.52
CA THR A 98 -2.41 -49.47 29.37
C THR A 98 -2.62 -50.33 28.08
N GLU A 99 -1.71 -51.10 27.45
CA GLU A 99 -0.27 -51.43 27.60
C GLU A 99 0.35 -51.65 26.18
N ALA A 100 1.31 -52.58 25.97
CA ALA A 100 1.92 -52.84 24.66
C ALA A 100 2.52 -54.26 24.47
N ARG A 101 2.28 -54.89 23.30
CA ARG A 101 3.16 -55.94 22.70
C ARG A 101 2.85 -56.15 21.20
N ALA A 102 3.75 -56.82 20.47
CA ALA A 102 3.69 -57.16 19.03
C ALA A 102 4.31 -58.58 18.82
N PRO A 103 4.52 -59.14 17.59
CA PRO A 103 4.19 -58.68 16.23
C PRO A 103 3.60 -59.75 15.27
N ALA A 104 3.24 -59.31 14.05
CA ALA A 104 3.29 -59.98 12.72
C ALA A 104 2.91 -61.47 12.50
N GLN A 105 2.06 -61.73 11.48
CA GLN A 105 2.39 -62.68 10.40
C GLN A 105 1.62 -62.41 9.09
N SER A 106 2.02 -63.11 8.03
CA SER A 106 1.83 -62.81 6.60
C SER A 106 0.44 -63.08 6.02
N GLU A 107 0.07 -62.33 4.97
CA GLU A 107 -0.60 -62.91 3.80
C GLU A 107 -0.26 -62.15 2.50
N LYS A 108 -0.45 -62.76 1.33
CA LYS A 108 0.16 -62.33 0.05
C LYS A 108 -0.87 -62.37 -1.09
N VAL A 109 -1.21 -61.21 -1.66
CA VAL A 109 -2.13 -61.08 -2.80
C VAL A 109 -1.47 -60.32 -3.96
N ALA A 110 -1.97 -60.54 -5.18
CA ALA A 110 -1.29 -60.24 -6.44
C ALA A 110 -1.23 -58.75 -6.84
N ALA A 111 -0.35 -58.45 -7.79
CA ALA A 111 -0.17 -57.11 -8.35
C ALA A 111 -1.15 -56.80 -9.49
N VAL A 112 -1.77 -55.62 -9.44
CA VAL A 112 -1.94 -54.69 -10.58
C VAL A 112 -1.84 -53.29 -10.00
N GLY A 113 -1.04 -52.41 -10.61
CA GLY A 113 -0.79 -51.07 -10.07
C GLY A 113 0.34 -50.36 -10.80
N ALA A 114 0.14 -50.05 -12.08
CA ALA A 114 1.03 -49.11 -12.77
C ALA A 114 1.00 -47.75 -12.06
N PRO A 115 2.13 -47.03 -11.92
CA PRO A 115 2.10 -45.67 -11.42
C PRO A 115 1.27 -44.83 -12.40
N ALA A 116 0.13 -44.31 -11.93
CA ALA A 116 -0.70 -43.42 -12.73
C ALA A 116 0.13 -42.19 -13.11
N ALA A 117 0.31 -41.97 -14.42
CA ALA A 117 1.06 -40.83 -14.91
C ALA A 117 0.41 -39.54 -14.41
N ILE A 118 1.20 -38.67 -13.76
CA ILE A 118 0.74 -37.36 -13.31
C ILE A 118 0.35 -36.56 -14.56
N PRO A 119 -0.93 -36.19 -14.75
CA PRO A 119 -1.35 -35.46 -15.93
C PRO A 119 -0.85 -34.02 -15.87
N ALA A 120 -0.40 -33.51 -17.02
CA ALA A 120 0.00 -32.12 -17.25
C ALA A 120 0.97 -31.54 -16.20
N ALA A 121 2.26 -31.71 -16.46
CA ALA A 121 3.12 -30.53 -16.33
C ALA A 121 2.50 -29.44 -17.22
N LEU A 122 2.23 -28.26 -16.66
CA LEU A 122 1.87 -27.08 -17.48
C LEU A 122 3.01 -26.88 -18.48
N GLU A 123 2.70 -26.90 -19.78
CA GLU A 123 3.72 -26.61 -20.80
C GLU A 123 4.35 -25.26 -20.45
N GLN A 124 5.67 -25.26 -20.23
CA GLN A 124 6.39 -24.03 -19.94
C GLN A 124 6.40 -23.21 -21.21
N ALA A 125 5.62 -22.12 -21.22
CA ALA A 125 5.53 -21.24 -22.36
C ALA A 125 6.91 -20.67 -22.66
N ASP A 126 7.38 -20.83 -23.90
CA ASP A 126 8.68 -20.34 -24.34
C ASP A 126 8.83 -18.84 -23.99
N PRO A 127 9.83 -18.45 -23.19
CA PRO A 127 10.03 -17.06 -22.80
C PRO A 127 10.12 -16.09 -23.97
N ALA A 128 10.67 -16.50 -25.12
CA ALA A 128 10.74 -15.65 -26.31
C ALA A 128 9.34 -15.40 -26.91
N THR A 129 8.53 -16.44 -27.04
CA THR A 129 7.11 -16.37 -27.45
C THR A 129 6.29 -15.50 -26.50
N VAL A 130 6.44 -15.68 -25.18
CA VAL A 130 5.75 -14.87 -24.17
C VAL A 130 6.13 -13.39 -24.26
N LEU A 131 7.43 -13.08 -24.39
CA LEU A 131 7.91 -11.71 -24.55
C LEU A 131 7.42 -11.09 -25.86
N ALA A 132 7.37 -11.85 -26.95
CA ALA A 132 6.79 -11.40 -28.22
C ALA A 132 5.29 -11.07 -28.09
N GLN A 133 4.52 -11.89 -27.36
CA GLN A 133 3.10 -11.62 -27.07
C GLN A 133 2.92 -10.39 -26.17
N ALA A 134 3.74 -10.21 -25.13
CA ALA A 134 3.72 -9.02 -24.28
C ALA A 134 4.09 -7.74 -25.04
N ASN A 135 5.11 -7.80 -25.91
CA ASN A 135 5.47 -6.72 -26.83
C ASN A 135 4.30 -6.38 -27.78
N ALA A 136 3.66 -7.39 -28.38
CA ALA A 136 2.50 -7.18 -29.25
C ALA A 136 1.31 -6.55 -28.50
N TYR A 137 1.04 -7.01 -27.27
CA TYR A 137 0.03 -6.41 -26.39
C TYR A 137 0.29 -4.93 -26.15
N PHE A 138 1.49 -4.55 -25.68
CA PHE A 138 1.79 -3.15 -25.36
C PHE A 138 1.87 -2.26 -26.60
N ASN A 139 2.33 -2.78 -27.74
CA ASN A 139 2.40 -2.02 -28.99
C ASN A 139 1.02 -1.86 -29.67
N GLY A 140 0.04 -2.71 -29.35
CA GLY A 140 -1.36 -2.59 -29.79
C GLY A 140 -2.26 -1.65 -28.95
N LEU A 141 -1.74 -1.04 -27.88
CA LEU A 141 -2.52 -0.17 -27.00
C LEU A 141 -2.45 1.32 -27.39
N ASN A 142 -3.25 1.75 -28.36
CA ASN A 142 -3.40 3.19 -28.67
C ASN A 142 -4.14 3.96 -27.57
N THR A 143 -5.27 3.42 -27.08
CA THR A 143 -5.97 3.93 -25.88
C THR A 143 -6.40 2.78 -24.98
N LEU A 144 -6.41 3.03 -23.67
CA LEU A 144 -6.87 2.10 -22.65
C LEU A 144 -7.55 2.89 -21.52
N THR A 145 -8.77 2.54 -21.15
CA THR A 145 -9.47 3.08 -19.97
C THR A 145 -9.98 1.95 -19.09
N GLY A 146 -10.02 2.13 -17.78
CA GLY A 146 -10.62 1.14 -16.87
C GLY A 146 -10.60 1.57 -15.41
N SER A 147 -10.81 0.61 -14.51
CA SER A 147 -10.71 0.76 -13.06
C SER A 147 -9.38 0.18 -12.57
N PHE A 148 -8.83 0.74 -11.49
CA PHE A 148 -7.69 0.15 -10.78
C PHE A 148 -7.94 0.07 -9.27
N VAL A 149 -7.24 -0.87 -8.63
CA VAL A 149 -7.06 -0.91 -7.17
C VAL A 149 -5.57 -1.00 -6.89
N GLN A 150 -5.04 0.05 -6.28
CA GLN A 150 -3.68 0.09 -5.76
C GLN A 150 -3.64 -0.57 -4.37
N ILE A 151 -2.57 -1.31 -4.08
CA ILE A 151 -2.22 -1.85 -2.77
C ILE A 151 -0.79 -1.42 -2.46
N SER A 152 -0.61 -0.42 -1.59
CA SER A 152 0.69 0.09 -1.15
C SER A 152 1.40 -0.88 -0.20
N ALA A 153 2.69 -0.62 0.10
CA ALA A 153 3.54 -1.51 0.90
C ALA A 153 3.06 -1.71 2.35
N ASP A 154 2.21 -0.82 2.85
CA ASP A 154 1.52 -0.90 4.15
C ASP A 154 0.21 -1.73 4.11
N GLY A 155 -0.15 -2.27 2.94
CA GLY A 155 -1.38 -3.03 2.71
C GLY A 155 -2.64 -2.19 2.51
N ARG A 156 -2.57 -0.84 2.56
CA ARG A 156 -3.74 0.02 2.29
C ARG A 156 -4.19 -0.16 0.84
N ARG A 157 -5.51 -0.18 0.63
CA ARG A 157 -6.14 -0.34 -0.69
C ARG A 157 -6.88 0.93 -1.08
N ILE A 158 -6.61 1.45 -2.29
CA ILE A 158 -7.21 2.68 -2.78
C ILE A 158 -7.59 2.48 -4.25
N GLY A 159 -8.84 2.78 -4.58
CA GLY A 159 -9.41 2.62 -5.92
C GLY A 159 -9.28 3.87 -6.78
N GLY A 160 -9.51 3.70 -8.07
CA GLY A 160 -9.63 4.81 -9.00
C GLY A 160 -9.88 4.40 -10.45
N LYS A 161 -9.77 5.37 -11.35
CA LYS A 161 -9.91 5.21 -12.80
C LYS A 161 -8.56 5.43 -13.48
N LEU A 162 -8.25 4.54 -14.40
CA LEU A 162 -7.09 4.61 -15.29
C LEU A 162 -7.55 5.13 -16.66
N SER A 163 -6.87 6.13 -17.20
CA SER A 163 -6.93 6.52 -18.61
C SER A 163 -5.52 6.60 -19.19
N LEU A 164 -5.29 5.98 -20.35
CA LEU A 164 -4.00 5.93 -21.05
C LEU A 164 -4.23 6.19 -22.53
N VAL A 165 -3.40 7.05 -23.13
CA VAL A 165 -3.37 7.31 -24.57
C VAL A 165 -1.93 7.36 -25.04
N LYS A 166 -1.54 6.47 -25.96
CA LYS A 166 -0.19 6.50 -26.54
C LYS A 166 -0.04 7.60 -27.62
N PRO A 167 1.16 8.16 -27.78
CA PRO A 167 2.29 8.06 -26.87
C PRO A 167 2.12 8.96 -25.64
N GLY A 168 2.74 8.56 -24.53
CA GLY A 168 3.10 9.44 -23.43
C GLY A 168 2.02 9.77 -22.39
N ARG A 169 0.73 9.72 -22.75
CA ARG A 169 -0.35 10.25 -21.89
C ARG A 169 -0.94 9.20 -20.94
N LEU A 170 -1.03 9.56 -19.67
CA LEU A 170 -1.54 8.71 -18.59
C LEU A 170 -2.31 9.54 -17.57
N ARG A 171 -3.34 8.97 -16.95
CA ARG A 171 -4.05 9.56 -15.82
C ARG A 171 -4.50 8.48 -14.85
N PHE A 172 -4.19 8.67 -13.57
CA PHE A 172 -4.80 7.95 -12.46
C PHE A 172 -5.66 8.94 -11.67
N ASP A 173 -6.97 8.81 -11.79
CA ASP A 173 -7.95 9.53 -10.97
C ASP A 173 -8.27 8.68 -9.74
N TYR A 174 -7.85 9.10 -8.55
CA TYR A 174 -8.24 8.38 -7.33
C TYR A 174 -9.68 8.71 -6.91
N ASP A 175 -10.36 7.68 -6.43
CA ASP A 175 -11.69 7.80 -5.82
C ASP A 175 -11.61 8.46 -4.44
N GLN A 176 -12.72 9.08 -4.02
CA GLN A 176 -12.85 9.68 -2.69
C GLN A 176 -12.69 8.63 -1.59
N PRO A 177 -12.02 8.93 -0.45
CA PRO A 177 -11.65 10.27 0.03
C PRO A 177 -10.27 10.78 -0.43
N SER A 178 -9.62 10.16 -1.43
CA SER A 178 -8.30 10.62 -1.88
C SER A 178 -8.42 11.92 -2.70
N PRO A 179 -7.77 13.02 -2.31
CA PRO A 179 -7.74 14.24 -3.11
C PRO A 179 -6.74 14.16 -4.26
N LEU A 180 -5.95 13.08 -4.38
CA LEU A 180 -4.83 13.03 -5.31
C LEU A 180 -5.26 12.69 -6.76
N GLU A 181 -4.48 13.16 -7.72
CA GLU A 181 -4.50 12.69 -9.12
C GLU A 181 -3.06 12.61 -9.67
N VAL A 182 -2.85 11.69 -10.61
CA VAL A 182 -1.59 11.58 -11.37
C VAL A 182 -1.91 11.84 -12.83
N VAL A 183 -1.10 12.68 -13.49
CA VAL A 183 -1.29 13.07 -14.89
C VAL A 183 0.05 13.06 -15.60
N ALA A 184 0.14 12.40 -16.75
CA ALA A 184 1.29 12.46 -17.64
C ALA A 184 0.84 13.03 -19.00
N ASP A 185 1.58 14.00 -19.52
CA ASP A 185 1.28 14.70 -20.78
C ASP A 185 2.04 14.11 -22.00
N GLY A 186 3.15 13.45 -21.72
CA GLY A 186 4.07 12.87 -22.71
C GLY A 186 5.53 13.29 -22.52
N GLN A 187 5.81 14.26 -21.65
CA GLN A 187 7.17 14.62 -21.21
C GLN A 187 7.34 14.44 -19.69
N SER A 188 6.38 14.93 -18.92
CA SER A 188 6.41 14.88 -17.45
C SER A 188 5.26 14.06 -16.87
N VAL A 189 5.40 13.72 -15.60
CA VAL A 189 4.29 13.32 -14.73
C VAL A 189 4.09 14.41 -13.67
N ALA A 190 2.89 14.94 -13.62
CA ALA A 190 2.37 15.75 -12.54
C ALA A 190 1.67 14.86 -11.50
N VAL A 191 2.09 14.98 -10.25
CA VAL A 191 1.44 14.42 -9.08
C VAL A 191 0.77 15.58 -8.35
N ARG A 192 -0.56 15.54 -8.19
CA ARG A 192 -1.33 16.68 -7.66
C ARG A 192 -2.19 16.29 -6.47
N ASP A 193 -2.25 17.17 -5.48
CA ASP A 193 -3.27 17.12 -4.43
C ASP A 193 -4.34 18.20 -4.71
N ARG A 194 -5.57 17.77 -5.02
CA ARG A 194 -6.70 18.66 -5.36
C ARG A 194 -7.22 19.47 -4.16
N LYS A 195 -6.88 19.09 -2.93
CA LYS A 195 -7.29 19.70 -1.66
C LYS A 195 -6.24 20.69 -1.15
N LEU A 196 -4.96 20.40 -1.34
CA LEU A 196 -3.84 21.29 -0.99
C LEU A 196 -3.43 22.24 -2.12
N GLY A 197 -3.82 21.94 -3.37
CA GLY A 197 -3.46 22.74 -4.55
C GLY A 197 -2.01 22.59 -5.00
N THR A 198 -1.30 21.56 -4.50
CA THR A 198 0.10 21.29 -4.81
C THR A 198 0.24 20.46 -6.08
N GLN A 199 1.37 20.62 -6.77
CA GLN A 199 1.76 19.80 -7.92
C GLN A 199 3.27 19.55 -7.91
N ASP A 200 3.66 18.28 -7.74
CA ASP A 200 5.03 17.81 -7.94
C ASP A 200 5.23 17.34 -9.38
N LEU A 201 6.42 17.57 -9.96
CA LEU A 201 6.72 17.29 -11.37
C LEU A 201 7.97 16.41 -11.51
N TYR A 202 7.83 15.34 -12.30
CA TYR A 202 8.88 14.34 -12.57
C TYR A 202 8.98 14.09 -14.09
N PHE A 203 10.11 13.57 -14.59
CA PHE A 203 10.22 13.16 -16.00
C PHE A 203 9.73 11.72 -16.21
N ILE A 204 8.91 11.47 -17.23
CA ILE A 204 8.39 10.11 -17.53
C ILE A 204 9.53 9.09 -17.68
N ALA A 205 10.66 9.51 -18.25
CA ALA A 205 11.84 8.65 -18.46
C ALA A 205 12.46 8.05 -17.19
N GLN A 206 12.16 8.62 -16.01
CA GLN A 206 12.69 8.19 -14.71
C GLN A 206 11.72 7.27 -13.94
N THR A 207 10.59 6.90 -14.55
CA THR A 207 9.50 6.14 -13.91
C THR A 207 9.56 4.65 -14.29
N PRO A 208 9.26 3.70 -13.39
CA PRO A 208 9.24 2.27 -13.74
C PRO A 208 8.17 1.94 -14.79
N LEU A 209 7.08 2.70 -14.86
CA LEU A 209 5.99 2.48 -15.82
C LEU A 209 6.21 3.11 -17.21
N LYS A 210 7.38 3.73 -17.47
CA LYS A 210 7.67 4.39 -18.75
C LYS A 210 7.46 3.50 -19.99
N PHE A 211 7.65 2.19 -19.85
CA PHE A 211 7.43 1.22 -20.92
C PHE A 211 5.95 1.12 -21.38
N LEU A 212 4.99 1.39 -20.49
CA LEU A 212 3.56 1.46 -20.83
C LEU A 212 3.23 2.66 -21.73
N LEU A 213 4.05 3.71 -21.71
CA LEU A 213 3.75 5.01 -22.32
C LEU A 213 4.50 5.27 -23.63
N ARG A 214 5.62 4.59 -23.88
CA ARG A 214 6.32 4.69 -25.17
C ARG A 214 5.42 4.25 -26.33
N GLU A 215 5.52 4.93 -27.47
CA GLU A 215 4.84 4.55 -28.72
C GLU A 215 5.11 3.07 -29.06
N LYS A 216 6.40 2.69 -29.02
CA LYS A 216 6.89 1.33 -29.25
C LYS A 216 7.78 0.89 -28.10
N ILE A 217 7.69 -0.38 -27.73
CA ILE A 217 8.49 -1.03 -26.69
C ILE A 217 8.99 -2.39 -27.18
N ASP A 218 10.22 -2.75 -26.81
CA ASP A 218 10.70 -4.13 -26.80
C ASP A 218 11.24 -4.46 -25.39
N LEU A 219 10.45 -5.19 -24.60
CA LEU A 219 10.76 -5.55 -23.21
C LEU A 219 12.10 -6.29 -23.06
N ALA A 220 12.58 -6.97 -24.11
CA ALA A 220 13.85 -7.69 -24.10
C ALA A 220 15.08 -6.80 -24.42
N ARG A 221 14.87 -5.55 -24.86
CA ARG A 221 15.91 -4.55 -25.17
C ARG A 221 15.88 -3.35 -24.23
N ASP A 222 14.68 -2.92 -23.87
CA ASP A 222 14.44 -1.70 -23.08
C ASP A 222 14.53 -1.94 -21.57
N LEU A 223 14.46 -3.20 -21.13
CA LEU A 223 14.49 -3.64 -19.73
C LEU A 223 15.33 -4.92 -19.61
N THR A 224 15.77 -5.26 -18.40
CA THR A 224 16.40 -6.57 -18.13
C THR A 224 15.32 -7.57 -17.74
N VAL A 225 14.99 -8.53 -18.61
CA VAL A 225 14.11 -9.66 -18.24
C VAL A 225 14.84 -10.55 -17.24
N THR A 226 14.19 -10.85 -16.10
CA THR A 226 14.77 -11.69 -15.04
C THR A 226 14.06 -13.02 -14.87
N GLU A 227 12.77 -13.11 -15.22
CA GLU A 227 11.98 -14.35 -15.09
C GLU A 227 10.76 -14.33 -16.02
N VAL A 228 10.36 -15.50 -16.52
CA VAL A 228 9.06 -15.73 -17.17
C VAL A 228 8.49 -17.03 -16.61
N VAL A 229 7.28 -16.99 -16.05
CA VAL A 229 6.69 -18.11 -15.30
C VAL A 229 5.20 -18.24 -15.60
N ASN A 230 4.77 -19.48 -15.85
CA ASN A 230 3.35 -19.84 -15.88
C ASN A 230 2.88 -20.10 -14.44
N GLU A 231 1.95 -19.29 -13.94
CA GLU A 231 1.35 -19.43 -12.60
C GLU A 231 -0.10 -19.94 -12.71
N PRO A 232 -0.71 -20.50 -11.64
CA PRO A 232 -2.07 -21.07 -11.68
C PRO A 232 -3.23 -20.10 -12.02
N GLY A 233 -2.95 -18.85 -12.41
CA GLY A 233 -3.92 -17.87 -12.88
C GLY A 233 -3.53 -17.13 -14.17
N GLY A 234 -2.41 -17.50 -14.81
CA GLY A 234 -1.91 -16.83 -16.02
C GLY A 234 -0.39 -16.82 -16.12
N ILE A 235 0.18 -15.78 -16.74
CA ILE A 235 1.63 -15.69 -16.97
C ILE A 235 2.22 -14.47 -16.25
N ARG A 236 3.32 -14.68 -15.54
CA ARG A 236 4.12 -13.65 -14.87
C ARG A 236 5.42 -13.39 -15.61
N ILE A 237 5.69 -12.13 -15.93
CA ILE A 237 6.97 -11.65 -16.48
C ILE A 237 7.64 -10.77 -15.42
N ALA A 238 8.87 -11.07 -15.04
CA ALA A 238 9.69 -10.24 -14.15
C ALA A 238 10.77 -9.48 -14.95
N LEU A 239 10.93 -8.20 -14.60
CA LEU A 239 11.74 -7.22 -15.31
C LEU A 239 12.50 -6.35 -14.28
N GLU A 240 13.66 -5.85 -14.65
CA GLU A 240 14.38 -4.80 -13.91
C GLU A 240 14.62 -3.58 -14.81
N ASP A 241 14.34 -2.40 -14.26
CA ASP A 241 14.60 -1.09 -14.86
C ASP A 241 15.68 -0.38 -14.05
N ARG A 242 16.86 -0.19 -14.64
CA ARG A 242 18.05 0.43 -14.01
C ARG A 242 18.13 1.93 -14.24
N ALA A 243 17.13 2.51 -14.92
CA ALA A 243 17.05 3.93 -15.27
C ALA A 243 15.82 4.58 -14.61
N THR A 244 15.50 4.17 -13.38
CA THR A 244 14.48 4.82 -12.55
C THR A 244 15.12 5.78 -11.55
N LEU A 245 14.36 6.75 -11.05
CA LEU A 245 14.90 7.66 -10.04
C LEU A 245 15.19 6.88 -8.74
N GLY A 246 16.39 7.05 -8.21
CA GLY A 246 16.84 6.40 -6.97
C GLY A 246 17.64 5.10 -7.17
N GLY A 247 17.58 4.44 -8.32
CA GLY A 247 18.37 3.23 -8.58
C GLY A 247 17.75 2.25 -9.58
N THR A 248 17.62 0.98 -9.16
CA THR A 248 16.98 -0.08 -9.95
C THR A 248 15.63 -0.45 -9.36
N SER A 249 14.57 -0.34 -10.14
CA SER A 249 13.23 -0.83 -9.78
C SER A 249 12.99 -2.23 -10.38
N LYS A 250 12.29 -3.09 -9.64
CA LYS A 250 11.81 -4.39 -10.12
C LYS A 250 10.35 -4.28 -10.50
N ILE A 251 9.98 -4.86 -11.64
CA ILE A 251 8.62 -4.81 -12.18
C ILE A 251 8.17 -6.26 -12.40
N GLN A 252 6.96 -6.60 -11.96
CA GLN A 252 6.32 -7.88 -12.30
C GLN A 252 5.00 -7.61 -13.01
N LEU A 253 4.82 -8.18 -14.19
CA LEU A 253 3.62 -8.07 -15.02
C LEU A 253 2.84 -9.38 -14.94
N TYR A 254 1.54 -9.30 -14.69
CA TYR A 254 0.65 -10.45 -14.60
C TYR A 254 -0.39 -10.37 -15.73
N PHE A 255 -0.33 -11.34 -16.63
CA PHE A 255 -1.28 -11.51 -17.73
C PHE A 255 -2.25 -12.64 -17.44
N ASP A 256 -3.40 -12.64 -18.12
CA ASP A 256 -4.23 -13.83 -18.27
C ASP A 256 -3.47 -14.96 -19.01
N ALA A 257 -3.95 -16.20 -18.88
CA ALA A 257 -3.32 -17.38 -19.49
C ALA A 257 -3.28 -17.35 -21.03
N GLU A 258 -4.05 -16.46 -21.64
CA GLU A 258 -4.11 -16.26 -23.10
C GLU A 258 -3.23 -15.10 -23.60
N MET A 259 -2.50 -14.42 -22.69
CA MET A 259 -1.68 -13.21 -22.97
C MET A 259 -2.47 -12.07 -23.65
N LYS A 260 -3.79 -12.05 -23.49
CA LYS A 260 -4.71 -11.06 -24.06
C LYS A 260 -4.89 -9.84 -23.18
N THR A 261 -4.68 -9.96 -21.86
CA THR A 261 -4.98 -8.89 -20.88
C THR A 261 -3.94 -8.85 -19.76
N LEU A 262 -3.33 -7.68 -19.55
CA LEU A 262 -2.61 -7.39 -18.31
C LEU A 262 -3.63 -7.14 -17.19
N SER A 263 -3.63 -7.99 -16.16
CA SER A 263 -4.60 -7.94 -15.04
C SER A 263 -4.02 -7.26 -13.79
N GLN A 264 -2.71 -7.29 -13.62
CA GLN A 264 -2.01 -6.69 -12.47
C GLN A 264 -0.57 -6.35 -12.86
N TRP A 265 -0.01 -5.30 -12.25
CA TRP A 265 1.43 -5.14 -12.15
C TRP A 265 1.86 -4.96 -10.69
N ARG A 266 3.13 -5.28 -10.41
CA ARG A 266 3.82 -4.98 -9.16
C ARG A 266 5.09 -4.22 -9.46
N ILE A 267 5.43 -3.29 -8.58
CA ILE A 267 6.66 -2.51 -8.61
C ILE A 267 7.29 -2.59 -7.23
N THR A 268 8.56 -2.94 -7.19
CA THR A 268 9.43 -2.75 -6.04
C THR A 268 10.43 -1.67 -6.40
N ASP A 269 10.45 -0.58 -5.64
CA ASP A 269 11.40 0.52 -5.84
C ASP A 269 12.81 0.20 -5.30
N PRO A 270 13.82 1.07 -5.53
CA PRO A 270 15.18 0.86 -5.04
C PRO A 270 15.31 0.77 -3.51
N GLN A 271 14.32 1.28 -2.76
CA GLN A 271 14.24 1.25 -1.30
C GLN A 271 13.61 -0.06 -0.79
N GLY A 272 12.89 -0.79 -1.65
CA GLY A 272 12.28 -2.08 -1.35
C GLY A 272 10.77 -2.01 -1.07
N TYR A 273 10.11 -0.86 -1.20
CA TYR A 273 8.67 -0.79 -1.03
C TYR A 273 7.96 -1.42 -2.22
N LEU A 274 7.07 -2.37 -1.93
CA LEU A 274 6.26 -3.06 -2.91
C LEU A 274 4.91 -2.37 -3.06
N THR A 275 4.59 -1.87 -4.26
CA THR A 275 3.21 -1.53 -4.63
C THR A 275 2.66 -2.51 -5.67
N THR A 276 1.47 -3.03 -5.42
CA THR A 276 0.66 -3.75 -6.42
C THR A 276 -0.39 -2.81 -7.01
N VAL A 277 -0.65 -2.88 -8.31
CA VAL A 277 -1.83 -2.28 -8.95
C VAL A 277 -2.58 -3.35 -9.72
N GLN A 278 -3.83 -3.57 -9.34
CA GLN A 278 -4.76 -4.49 -9.99
C GLN A 278 -5.66 -3.71 -10.95
N LEU A 279 -5.95 -4.28 -12.12
CA LEU A 279 -6.70 -3.64 -13.20
C LEU A 279 -8.02 -4.39 -13.45
N SER A 280 -9.08 -3.65 -13.73
CA SER A 280 -10.38 -4.22 -14.10
C SER A 280 -11.13 -3.32 -15.08
N ASN A 281 -12.20 -3.84 -15.68
CA ASN A 281 -13.08 -3.09 -16.60
C ASN A 281 -12.34 -2.44 -17.78
N LEU A 282 -11.26 -3.08 -18.27
CA LEU A 282 -10.37 -2.54 -19.30
C LEU A 282 -11.06 -2.46 -20.67
N GLN A 283 -11.15 -1.24 -21.21
CA GLN A 283 -11.70 -0.91 -22.53
C GLN A 283 -10.59 -0.32 -23.42
N ARG A 284 -10.38 -0.89 -24.61
CA ARG A 284 -9.36 -0.45 -25.60
C ARG A 284 -10.02 0.32 -26.74
N GLY A 285 -9.28 1.22 -27.39
CA GLY A 285 -9.74 1.94 -28.59
C GLY A 285 -10.84 2.97 -28.34
N LYS A 286 -11.27 3.15 -27.09
CA LYS A 286 -12.22 4.18 -26.66
C LYS A 286 -11.59 5.57 -26.83
N ALA A 287 -12.39 6.54 -27.29
CA ALA A 287 -11.97 7.94 -27.28
C ALA A 287 -11.81 8.45 -25.84
N VAL A 288 -10.77 9.25 -25.61
CA VAL A 288 -10.47 9.89 -24.33
C VAL A 288 -10.14 11.35 -24.61
N ASP A 289 -10.69 12.27 -23.83
CA ASP A 289 -10.42 13.70 -23.98
C ASP A 289 -8.94 14.01 -23.69
N GLY A 290 -8.30 14.78 -24.59
CA GLY A 290 -6.93 15.23 -24.45
C GLY A 290 -6.73 16.19 -23.27
N ALA A 291 -7.74 16.97 -22.90
CA ALA A 291 -7.64 17.94 -21.81
C ALA A 291 -7.41 17.31 -20.43
N LEU A 292 -7.82 16.05 -20.23
CA LEU A 292 -7.57 15.28 -19.01
C LEU A 292 -6.07 15.13 -18.69
N PHE A 293 -5.22 15.18 -19.72
CA PHE A 293 -3.78 14.96 -19.64
C PHE A 293 -2.97 16.27 -19.54
N PHE A 294 -3.64 17.42 -19.45
CA PHE A 294 -2.97 18.72 -19.44
C PHE A 294 -2.18 18.97 -18.13
N ILE A 295 -0.91 19.37 -18.27
CA ILE A 295 -0.03 19.79 -17.18
C ILE A 295 0.23 21.30 -17.25
N ASN A 296 -0.05 22.00 -16.16
CA ASN A 296 0.28 23.42 -15.99
C ASN A 296 1.65 23.54 -15.33
N TYR A 297 2.66 24.04 -16.04
CA TYR A 297 4.03 24.22 -15.54
C TYR A 297 4.24 25.59 -14.86
N GLY A 298 3.15 26.31 -14.56
CA GLY A 298 3.18 27.63 -13.93
C GLY A 298 3.40 28.80 -14.90
N ARG A 299 3.60 28.53 -16.20
CA ARG A 299 3.78 29.55 -17.24
C ARG A 299 2.49 30.32 -17.50
N ALA A 300 2.57 31.46 -18.20
CA ALA A 300 1.40 32.33 -18.40
C ALA A 300 0.39 31.70 -19.37
N GLU A 301 0.90 31.12 -20.45
CA GLU A 301 0.19 30.35 -21.46
C GLU A 301 -0.50 29.11 -20.87
N ASP A 302 0.16 28.41 -19.93
CA ASP A 302 -0.42 27.24 -19.26
C ASP A 302 -1.63 27.61 -18.40
N LYS A 303 -1.53 28.72 -17.65
CA LYS A 303 -2.62 29.24 -16.82
C LYS A 303 -3.80 29.68 -17.68
N ALA A 304 -3.53 30.34 -18.81
CA ALA A 304 -4.56 30.70 -19.79
C ALA A 304 -5.24 29.49 -20.44
N MET A 305 -4.51 28.39 -20.66
CA MET A 305 -5.08 27.13 -21.14
C MET A 305 -5.91 26.42 -20.05
N ALA A 306 -5.42 26.40 -18.80
CA ALA A 306 -6.12 25.80 -17.66
C ALA A 306 -7.52 26.43 -17.44
N GLU A 307 -7.61 27.76 -17.45
CA GLU A 307 -8.90 28.44 -17.27
C GLU A 307 -9.84 28.22 -18.48
N ARG A 308 -9.34 28.08 -19.71
CA ARG A 308 -10.16 27.72 -20.88
C ARG A 308 -10.73 26.30 -20.76
N ILE A 309 -9.92 25.34 -20.31
CA ILE A 309 -10.36 23.96 -20.07
C ILE A 309 -11.47 23.96 -19.00
N LYS A 310 -11.23 24.61 -17.87
CA LYS A 310 -12.18 24.77 -16.76
C LYS A 310 -13.49 25.46 -17.18
N GLN A 311 -13.43 26.49 -18.02
CA GLN A 311 -14.62 27.13 -18.61
C GLN A 311 -15.42 26.16 -19.50
N SER A 312 -14.74 25.36 -20.34
CA SER A 312 -15.40 24.37 -21.20
C SER A 312 -16.03 23.19 -20.45
N GLN A 313 -15.60 22.94 -19.20
CA GLN A 313 -16.08 21.83 -18.36
C GLN A 313 -17.23 22.23 -17.41
N ASN A 314 -17.56 23.52 -17.30
CA ASN A 314 -18.62 24.02 -16.42
C ASN A 314 -19.56 25.00 -17.18
N PRO A 315 -20.43 24.48 -18.06
CA PRO A 315 -21.41 25.26 -18.83
C PRO A 315 -22.55 25.84 -17.98
#